data_AF-A0A349TNK1-F1
#
_entry.id   AF-A0A349TNK1-F1
#
_cell.length_a   1.000
_cell.length_b   1.000
_cell.length_c   1.000
_cell.angle_alpha   90.00
_cell.angle_beta   90.00
_cell.angle_gamma   90.00
#
_symmetry.space_group_name_H-M   'P 1'
#
loop_
_entity.id
_entity.type
_entity.pdbx_description
1 polymer ?
#
loop_
_entity_poly.entity_id
_entity_poly.type
_entity_poly.pdbx_seq_one_letter_code
_entity_poly.pdbx_strand_id
1 'polypeptide(L)'
;VPLTPAQFEHKALSQDQCLRILQFSLWRLESLSEWDRDAIETAMQTLAAQLDLKIRDFLFPLFVAISGKAVSTSIMDSLAILGLDVARARLRNALSVLGGVSKKLAKNLDKEYRVLGQAEQPD
;
A
#
# COMPACT_ATOMS: atom_id res chain seq x y z
N VAL A 1 -16.81 -4.80 -10.29
CA VAL A 1 -16.79 -3.41 -10.81
C VAL A 1 -15.33 -3.03 -11.04
N PRO A 2 -14.96 -2.51 -12.22
CA PRO A 2 -13.59 -2.04 -12.46
C PRO A 2 -13.24 -0.88 -11.53
N LEU A 3 -11.97 -0.78 -11.14
CA LEU A 3 -11.50 0.33 -10.32
C LEU A 3 -11.47 1.63 -11.14
N THR A 4 -11.80 2.75 -10.52
CA THR A 4 -11.71 4.09 -11.12
C THR A 4 -10.93 5.05 -10.23
N PRO A 5 -10.27 6.09 -10.79
CA PRO A 5 -9.52 7.05 -9.99
C PRO A 5 -10.36 7.75 -8.91
N ALA A 6 -11.63 8.03 -9.20
CA ALA A 6 -12.55 8.67 -8.27
C ALA A 6 -12.76 7.87 -6.96
N GLN A 7 -12.57 6.55 -6.99
CA GLN A 7 -12.68 5.73 -5.78
C GLN A 7 -11.53 5.95 -4.79
N PHE A 8 -10.43 6.59 -5.23
CA PHE A 8 -9.29 6.94 -4.39
C PHE A 8 -9.33 8.40 -3.91
N GLU A 9 -10.42 9.12 -4.15
CA GLU A 9 -10.60 10.47 -3.59
C GLU A 9 -10.75 10.40 -2.07
N HIS A 10 -9.90 11.14 -1.37
CA HIS A 10 -9.88 11.17 0.08
C HIS A 10 -9.66 12.59 0.60
N LYS A 11 -10.32 12.94 1.70
CA LYS A 11 -10.24 14.29 2.29
C LYS A 11 -8.84 14.67 2.81
N ALA A 12 -8.01 13.68 3.12
CA ALA A 12 -6.70 13.87 3.75
C ALA A 12 -5.53 13.37 2.88
N LEU A 13 -5.82 12.72 1.75
CA LEU A 13 -4.78 12.17 0.88
C LEU A 13 -4.94 12.70 -0.54
N SER A 14 -3.84 13.18 -1.12
CA SER A 14 -3.77 13.44 -2.56
C SER A 14 -3.64 12.14 -3.36
N GLN A 15 -3.93 12.19 -4.66
CA GLN A 15 -3.72 11.05 -5.56
C GLN A 15 -2.26 10.57 -5.56
N ASP A 16 -1.29 11.49 -5.51
CA ASP A 16 0.14 11.16 -5.41
C ASP A 16 0.47 10.44 -4.10
N GLN A 17 -0.16 10.84 -2.99
CA GLN A 17 -0.03 10.12 -1.72
C GLN A 17 -0.64 8.73 -1.80
N CYS A 18 -1.80 8.56 -2.44
CA CYS A 18 -2.39 7.24 -2.68
C CYS A 18 -1.45 6.35 -3.50
N LEU A 19 -0.86 6.86 -4.58
CA LEU A 19 0.15 6.16 -5.38
C LEU A 19 1.37 5.73 -4.56
N ARG A 20 1.91 6.66 -3.76
CA ARG A 20 3.06 6.41 -2.87
C ARG A 20 2.77 5.32 -1.86
N ILE A 21 1.62 5.39 -1.18
CA ILE A 21 1.16 4.41 -0.20
C ILE A 21 1.02 3.03 -0.84
N LEU A 22 0.35 2.93 -1.99
CA LEU A 22 0.15 1.65 -2.69
C LEU A 22 1.47 1.04 -3.15
N GLN A 23 2.39 1.86 -3.67
CA GLN A 23 3.68 1.38 -4.15
C GLN A 23 4.55 0.87 -3.02
N PHE A 24 4.59 1.58 -1.88
CA PHE A 24 5.40 1.17 -0.73
C PHE A 24 4.81 -0.05 -0.04
N SER A 25 3.48 -0.11 0.06
CA SER A 25 2.78 -1.28 0.59
C SER A 25 3.06 -2.51 -0.27
N LEU A 26 3.04 -2.37 -1.60
CA LEU A 26 3.39 -3.45 -2.53
C LEU A 26 4.81 -3.97 -2.26
N TRP A 27 5.81 -3.10 -2.23
CA TRP A 27 7.20 -3.51 -1.97
C TRP A 27 7.36 -4.16 -0.60
N ARG A 28 6.70 -3.60 0.42
CA ARG A 28 6.76 -4.14 1.78
C ARG A 28 6.15 -5.53 1.88
N LEU A 29 5.01 -5.74 1.23
CA LEU A 29 4.35 -7.05 1.17
C LEU A 29 5.19 -8.06 0.38
N GLU A 30 5.85 -7.64 -0.70
CA GLU A 30 6.75 -8.49 -1.49
C GLU A 30 8.01 -8.91 -0.72
N SER A 31 8.43 -8.15 0.30
CA SER A 31 9.61 -8.45 1.12
C SER A 31 9.30 -9.27 2.38
N LEU A 32 8.03 -9.62 2.66
CA LEU A 32 7.69 -10.41 3.83
C LEU A 32 8.24 -11.84 3.70
N SER A 33 8.86 -12.33 4.77
CA SER A 33 9.31 -13.72 4.87
C SER A 33 8.16 -14.70 5.12
N GLU A 34 7.14 -14.25 5.87
CA GLU A 34 5.95 -15.01 6.22
C GLU A 34 4.70 -14.24 5.79
N TRP A 35 3.73 -14.95 5.21
CA TRP A 35 2.46 -14.36 4.76
C TRP A 35 1.33 -14.78 5.69
N ASP A 36 1.21 -14.06 6.80
CA ASP A 36 0.10 -14.19 7.74
C ASP A 36 -0.43 -12.81 8.16
N ARG A 37 -1.53 -12.82 8.90
CA ARG A 37 -2.21 -11.60 9.33
C ARG A 37 -1.31 -10.69 10.18
N ASP A 38 -0.58 -11.24 11.14
CA ASP A 38 0.18 -10.47 12.13
C ASP A 38 1.41 -9.84 11.48
N ALA A 39 2.07 -10.56 10.58
CA ALA A 39 3.17 -10.07 9.75
C ALA A 39 2.70 -8.92 8.85
N ILE A 40 1.56 -9.09 8.17
CA ILE A 40 0.97 -8.06 7.30
C ILE A 40 0.56 -6.83 8.11
N GLU A 41 -0.13 -7.03 9.23
CA GLU A 41 -0.59 -5.95 10.09
C GLU A 41 0.58 -5.13 10.63
N THR A 42 1.61 -5.80 11.17
CA THR A 42 2.83 -5.16 11.66
C THR A 42 3.51 -4.36 10.55
N ALA A 43 3.66 -4.94 9.35
CA ALA A 43 4.28 -4.28 8.22
C ALA A 43 3.52 -3.02 7.76
N MET A 44 2.18 -3.06 7.75
CA MET A 44 1.34 -1.91 7.40
C MET A 44 1.38 -0.83 8.49
N GLN A 45 1.36 -1.21 9.77
CA GLN A 45 1.47 -0.27 10.88
C GLN A 45 2.82 0.45 10.90
N THR A 46 3.92 -0.30 10.75
CA THR A 46 5.28 0.27 10.68
C THR A 46 5.42 1.24 9.51
N LEU A 47 4.93 0.86 8.33
CA LEU A 47 5.00 1.73 7.16
C LEU A 47 4.14 2.99 7.33
N ALA A 48 2.96 2.90 7.92
CA ALA A 48 2.12 4.06 8.22
C ALA A 48 2.84 5.04 9.17
N ALA A 49 3.48 4.53 10.22
CA ALA A 49 4.25 5.32 11.17
C ALA A 49 5.47 6.00 10.50
N GLN A 50 6.20 5.28 9.66
CA GLN A 50 7.33 5.82 8.89
C GLN A 50 6.93 6.94 7.93
N LEU A 51 5.71 6.88 7.40
CA LEU A 51 5.15 7.91 6.53
C LEU A 51 4.51 9.07 7.30
N ASP A 52 4.50 9.03 8.63
CA ASP A 52 3.79 9.96 9.51
C ASP A 52 2.30 10.10 9.14
N LEU A 53 1.67 8.97 8.83
CA LEU A 53 0.26 8.89 8.45
C LEU A 53 -0.54 8.16 9.52
N LYS A 54 -1.75 8.66 9.77
CA LYS A 54 -2.73 7.91 10.57
C LYS A 54 -3.06 6.60 9.86
N ILE A 55 -3.01 5.49 10.59
CA ILE A 55 -3.27 4.15 10.04
C ILE A 55 -4.60 4.09 9.25
N ARG A 56 -5.64 4.79 9.70
CA ARG A 56 -6.93 4.86 9.01
C ARG A 56 -6.82 5.47 7.62
N ASP A 57 -6.08 6.58 7.48
CA ASP A 57 -5.89 7.25 6.22
C ASP A 57 -4.94 6.43 5.33
N PHE A 58 -3.87 5.88 5.91
CA PHE A 58 -2.94 4.98 5.21
C PHE A 58 -3.62 3.74 4.62
N LEU A 59 -4.57 3.11 5.33
CA LEU A 59 -5.24 1.91 4.85
C LEU A 59 -6.30 2.20 3.78
N PHE A 60 -6.75 3.45 3.62
CA PHE A 60 -7.79 3.82 2.65
C PHE A 60 -7.46 3.36 1.21
N PRO A 61 -6.28 3.68 0.62
CA PRO A 61 -5.94 3.20 -0.71
C PRO A 61 -5.88 1.67 -0.80
N LEU A 62 -5.43 0.99 0.26
CA LEU A 62 -5.38 -0.48 0.33
C LEU A 62 -6.78 -1.09 0.32
N PHE A 63 -7.74 -0.53 1.06
CA PHE A 63 -9.13 -0.99 1.01
C PHE A 63 -9.70 -0.92 -0.41
N VAL A 64 -9.48 0.21 -1.09
CA VAL A 64 -9.97 0.41 -2.46
C VAL A 64 -9.28 -0.54 -3.43
N ALA A 65 -7.95 -0.67 -3.36
CA ALA A 65 -7.19 -1.54 -4.25
C ALA A 65 -7.56 -3.03 -4.09
N ILE A 66 -7.78 -3.50 -2.87
CA ILE A 66 -8.04 -4.91 -2.59
C ILE A 66 -9.52 -5.26 -2.73
N SER A 67 -10.44 -4.42 -2.23
CA SER A 67 -11.86 -4.75 -2.13
C SER A 67 -12.76 -3.94 -3.08
N GLY A 68 -12.24 -2.90 -3.71
CA GLY A 68 -13.03 -1.94 -4.50
C GLY A 68 -13.93 -1.04 -3.65
N LYS A 69 -13.77 -1.04 -2.32
CA LYS A 69 -14.56 -0.25 -1.37
C LYS A 69 -13.63 0.59 -0.49
N ALA A 70 -14.10 1.74 -0.05
CA ALA A 70 -13.36 2.66 0.84
C ALA A 70 -13.17 2.14 2.27
N VAL A 71 -13.96 1.15 2.69
CA VAL A 71 -13.90 0.53 4.01
C VAL A 71 -14.20 -0.96 3.90
N SER A 72 -13.59 -1.76 4.77
CA SER A 72 -13.86 -3.18 4.95
C SER A 72 -13.82 -3.53 6.42
N THR A 73 -14.50 -4.62 6.81
CA THR A 73 -14.51 -5.12 8.19
C THR A 73 -13.14 -5.62 8.64
N SER A 74 -12.33 -6.18 7.74
CA SER A 74 -10.93 -6.54 8.02
C SER A 74 -10.11 -6.72 6.74
N ILE A 75 -9.27 -5.73 6.41
CA ILE A 75 -8.35 -5.79 5.27
C ILE A 75 -7.20 -6.75 5.50
N MET A 76 -6.73 -6.87 6.74
CA MET A 76 -5.63 -7.77 7.09
C MET A 76 -6.04 -9.23 6.86
N ASP A 77 -7.24 -9.62 7.32
CA ASP A 77 -7.78 -10.95 7.05
C ASP A 77 -7.99 -11.17 5.54
N SER A 78 -8.44 -10.14 4.83
CA SER A 78 -8.60 -10.23 3.37
C SER A 78 -7.25 -10.49 2.67
N LEU A 79 -6.18 -9.80 3.06
CA LEU A 79 -4.84 -9.99 2.50
C LEU A 79 -4.28 -11.37 2.85
N ALA A 80 -4.43 -11.81 4.10
CA ALA A 80 -4.00 -13.13 4.56
C ALA A 80 -4.68 -14.25 3.75
N ILE A 81 -5.99 -14.15 3.50
CA ILE A 81 -6.76 -15.13 2.72
C ILE A 81 -6.38 -15.12 1.22
N LEU A 82 -6.17 -13.94 0.64
CA LEU A 82 -5.91 -13.80 -0.80
C LEU A 82 -4.52 -14.28 -1.22
N GLY A 83 -3.54 -14.22 -0.30
CA GLY A 83 -2.15 -14.52 -0.61
C GLY A 83 -1.42 -13.39 -1.35
N LEU A 84 -0.08 -13.50 -1.39
CA LEU A 84 0.80 -12.48 -1.98
C LEU A 84 0.52 -12.20 -3.46
N ASP A 85 0.30 -13.24 -4.27
CA ASP A 85 0.16 -13.06 -5.72
C ASP A 85 -1.11 -12.28 -6.09
N VAL A 86 -2.22 -12.57 -5.44
CA VAL A 86 -3.47 -11.85 -5.68
C VAL A 86 -3.40 -10.43 -5.13
N ALA A 87 -2.82 -10.23 -3.93
CA ALA A 87 -2.58 -8.91 -3.38
C ALA A 87 -1.72 -8.05 -4.31
N ARG A 88 -0.59 -8.60 -4.80
CA ARG A 88 0.30 -7.98 -5.78
C ARG A 88 -0.45 -7.58 -7.05
N ALA A 89 -1.23 -8.48 -7.64
CA ALA A 89 -1.99 -8.19 -8.86
C ALA A 89 -2.98 -7.05 -8.66
N ARG A 90 -3.70 -7.03 -7.52
CA ARG A 90 -4.66 -5.99 -7.18
C ARG A 90 -3.99 -4.63 -6.95
N LEU A 91 -2.87 -4.59 -6.22
CA LEU A 91 -2.11 -3.37 -6.00
C LEU A 91 -1.53 -2.80 -7.30
N ARG A 92 -0.99 -3.64 -8.18
CA ARG A 92 -0.49 -3.22 -9.49
C ARG A 92 -1.60 -2.67 -10.39
N ASN A 93 -2.78 -3.26 -10.35
CA ASN A 93 -3.96 -2.73 -11.04
C ASN A 93 -4.33 -1.34 -10.50
N ALA A 94 -4.43 -1.18 -9.18
CA ALA A 94 -4.73 0.11 -8.56
C ALA A 94 -3.71 1.20 -8.95
N LEU A 95 -2.41 0.89 -8.93
CA LEU A 95 -1.35 1.78 -9.39
C LEU A 95 -1.55 2.18 -10.86
N SER A 96 -1.89 1.22 -11.72
CA SER A 96 -2.17 1.49 -13.15
C SER A 96 -3.38 2.40 -13.34
N VAL A 97 -4.45 2.20 -12.56
CA VAL A 97 -5.68 3.02 -12.62
C VAL A 97 -5.41 4.46 -12.21
N LEU A 98 -4.54 4.68 -11.23
CA LEU A 98 -4.15 6.00 -10.76
C LEU A 98 -3.17 6.76 -11.69
N GLY A 99 -2.99 6.28 -12.93
CA GLY A 99 -2.10 6.90 -13.92
C GLY A 99 -0.73 6.23 -14.05
N GLY A 100 -0.51 5.14 -13.31
CA GLY A 100 0.74 4.38 -13.32
C GLY A 100 1.91 5.10 -12.65
N VAL A 101 3.01 4.37 -12.49
CA VAL A 101 4.25 4.92 -11.93
C VAL A 101 5.20 5.22 -13.09
N SER A 102 5.35 6.50 -13.44
CA SER A 102 6.31 6.92 -14.48
C SER A 102 7.74 6.52 -14.07
N LYS A 103 8.66 6.36 -15.04
CA LYS A 103 10.07 6.03 -14.75
C LYS A 103 10.73 7.01 -13.78
N LYS A 104 10.36 8.29 -13.84
CA LYS A 104 10.87 9.33 -12.93
C LYS A 104 10.30 9.15 -11.53
N LEU A 105 8.99 8.95 -11.42
CA LEU A 105 8.32 8.70 -10.14
C LEU A 105 8.83 7.43 -9.48
N ALA A 106 8.99 6.33 -10.24
CA ALA A 106 9.50 5.06 -9.75
C ALA A 106 10.89 5.21 -9.12
N LYS A 107 11.80 5.95 -9.76
CA LYS A 107 13.14 6.22 -9.23
C LYS A 107 13.11 7.04 -7.94
N ASN A 108 12.21 8.02 -7.86
CA ASN A 108 12.06 8.84 -6.66
C ASN A 108 11.50 8.00 -5.49
N LEU A 109 10.45 7.22 -5.77
CA LEU A 109 9.83 6.31 -4.81
C LEU A 109 10.80 5.23 -4.32
N ASP A 110 11.60 4.63 -5.20
CA ASP A 110 12.62 3.63 -4.83
C ASP A 110 13.68 4.24 -3.90
N LYS A 111 14.19 5.44 -4.21
CA LYS A 111 15.15 6.13 -3.34
C LYS A 111 14.56 6.41 -1.96
N GLU A 112 13.34 6.93 -1.94
CA GLU A 112 12.64 7.25 -0.70
C GLU A 112 12.36 6.00 0.13
N TYR A 113 11.89 4.93 -0.49
CA TYR A 113 11.61 3.66 0.19
C TYR A 113 12.87 3.03 0.80
N ARG A 114 14.02 3.13 0.13
CA ARG A 114 15.30 2.66 0.68
C ARG A 114 15.73 3.41 1.93
N VAL A 115 15.49 4.73 1.98
CA VAL A 115 15.77 5.53 3.18
C VAL A 115 14.89 5.05 4.35
N LEU A 116 13.62 4.69 4.09
CA LEU A 116 12.74 4.13 5.12
C LEU A 116 13.24 2.76 5.63
N GLY A 117 13.68 1.88 4.73
CA GLY A 117 14.21 0.57 5.11
C GLY A 117 15.54 0.64 5.89
N GLN A 118 16.38 1.63 5.61
CA GLN A 118 17.61 1.87 6.38
C GLN A 118 17.33 2.32 7.83
N ALA A 119 16.16 2.91 8.11
CA ALA A 119 15.76 3.29 9.46
C ALA A 119 15.25 2.11 10.31
N GLU A 120 15.08 0.90 9.74
CA GLU A 120 14.61 -0.30 10.44
C GLU A 120 15.74 -1.16 11.04
N GLN A 121 17.00 -0.89 10.69
CA GLN A 121 18.16 -1.58 11.25
C GLN A 121 18.74 -0.72 12.39
N PRO A 122 18.46 -1.01 13.67
CA PRO A 122 19.29 -0.51 14.75
C PRO A 122 20.65 -1.21 14.68
N ASP A 123 21.72 -0.41 14.75
CA ASP A 123 23.11 -0.88 14.96
C ASP A 123 23.23 -1.81 16.18
#